data_AF-A0A933IQH0-F1
#
_entry.id   AF-A0A933IQH0-F1
#
_cell.length_a   1.000
_cell.length_b   1.000
_cell.length_c   1.000
_cell.angle_alpha   90.00
_cell.angle_beta   90.00
_cell.angle_gamma   90.00
#
_symmetry.space_group_name_H-M   'P 1'
#
loop_
_entity.id
_entity.type
_entity.pdbx_description
1 polymer ?
#
loop_
_entity_poly.entity_id
_entity_poly.type
_entity_poly.pdbx_seq_one_letter_code
_entity_poly.pdbx_strand_id
1 'polypeptide(L)'
;MASHHQLKPELTEEDKALINEVFFEDVVPKLQDLDARTGVLNCEFAGDAYRNWTITFKSRGSGFDIVEFEYDEESRGIALDFDGRE
;
A
#
# COMPACT_ATOMS: atom_id res chain seq x y z
N MET A 1 19.13 -19.25 -20.67
CA MET A 1 18.65 -19.21 -19.28
C MET A 1 17.80 -17.97 -19.12
N ALA A 2 16.60 -18.17 -18.56
CA ALA A 2 15.62 -17.20 -18.04
C ALA A 2 15.25 -15.96 -18.87
N SER A 3 14.01 -15.99 -19.36
CA SER A 3 13.23 -14.89 -19.91
C SER A 3 13.02 -13.79 -18.84
N HIS A 4 13.43 -12.55 -19.11
CA HIS A 4 12.88 -11.39 -18.40
C HIS A 4 11.94 -10.65 -19.35
N HIS A 5 10.71 -11.15 -19.39
CA HIS A 5 9.54 -10.50 -19.97
C HIS A 5 9.33 -9.16 -19.27
N GLN A 6 9.66 -8.07 -19.95
CA GLN A 6 9.15 -6.75 -19.60
C GLN A 6 7.66 -6.71 -19.97
N LEU A 7 6.82 -6.18 -19.06
CA LEU A 7 5.74 -5.19 -19.33
C LEU A 7 4.49 -5.30 -18.43
N LYS A 8 4.53 -6.06 -17.33
CA LYS A 8 3.68 -5.79 -16.16
C LYS A 8 4.54 -6.05 -14.93
N PRO A 9 4.78 -5.08 -14.05
CA PRO A 9 5.43 -5.36 -12.77
C PRO A 9 4.41 -6.07 -11.89
N GLU A 10 4.01 -7.29 -12.23
CA GLU A 10 3.18 -8.10 -11.35
C GLU A 10 3.92 -8.24 -10.03
N LEU A 11 3.33 -7.69 -8.96
CA LEU A 11 3.84 -7.87 -7.61
C LEU A 11 3.97 -9.37 -7.35
N THR A 12 5.21 -9.85 -7.28
CA THR A 12 5.48 -11.23 -6.90
C THR A 12 5.10 -11.41 -5.43
N GLU A 13 4.94 -12.66 -4.99
CA GLU A 13 4.64 -12.94 -3.59
C GLU A 13 5.74 -12.39 -2.66
N GLU A 14 6.98 -12.35 -3.13
CA GLU A 14 8.12 -11.75 -2.42
C GLU A 14 7.96 -10.23 -2.29
N ASP A 15 7.56 -9.54 -3.37
CA ASP A 15 7.29 -8.10 -3.34
C ASP A 15 6.13 -7.76 -2.40
N LYS A 16 5.05 -8.56 -2.44
CA LYS A 16 3.89 -8.38 -1.54
C LYS A 16 4.29 -8.58 -0.08
N ALA A 17 5.14 -9.57 0.21
CA ALA A 17 5.64 -9.80 1.56
C ALA A 17 6.50 -8.63 2.05
N LEU A 18 7.38 -8.10 1.20
CA LEU A 18 8.20 -6.92 1.52
C LEU A 18 7.34 -5.68 1.78
N ILE A 19 6.39 -5.39 0.88
CA ILE A 19 5.47 -4.24 1.04
C ILE A 19 4.67 -4.39 2.32
N ASN A 20 4.20 -5.60 2.63
CA ASN A 20 3.48 -5.86 3.87
C ASN A 20 4.36 -5.59 5.10
N GLU A 21 5.58 -6.11 5.12
CA GLU A 21 6.51 -5.91 6.23
C GLU A 21 6.83 -4.43 6.46
N VAL A 22 7.21 -3.69 5.41
CA VAL A 22 7.51 -2.26 5.52
C VAL A 22 6.26 -1.45 5.87
N PHE A 23 5.09 -1.84 5.36
CA PHE A 23 3.82 -1.22 5.73
C PHE A 23 3.55 -1.38 7.23
N PHE A 24 3.70 -2.59 7.78
CA PHE A 24 3.49 -2.86 9.19
C PHE A 24 4.55 -2.22 10.10
N GLU A 25 5.80 -2.12 9.65
CA GLU A 25 6.89 -1.57 10.45
C GLU A 25 6.92 -0.04 10.44
N ASP A 26 6.73 0.59 9.28
CA ASP A 26 6.93 2.04 9.12
C ASP A 26 5.61 2.83 8.93
N VAL A 27 4.61 2.26 8.27
CA VAL A 27 3.36 2.97 7.92
C VAL A 27 2.29 2.81 9.00
N VAL A 28 2.07 1.60 9.51
CA VAL A 28 1.12 1.29 10.60
C VAL A 28 1.28 2.19 11.82
N PRO A 29 2.48 2.41 12.40
CA PRO A 29 2.62 3.30 13.56
C PRO A 29 2.24 4.75 13.23
N LYS A 30 2.51 5.24 12.01
CA LYS A 30 2.13 6.59 11.57
C LYS A 30 0.63 6.72 11.38
N LEU A 31 -0.02 5.70 10.80
CA LEU A 31 -1.46 5.66 10.63
C LEU A 31 -2.19 5.54 11.97
N GLN A 32 -1.62 4.81 12.93
CA GLN A 32 -2.11 4.71 14.31
C GLN A 32 -2.04 6.07 15.02
N ASP A 33 -0.93 6.81 14.86
CA ASP A 33 -0.78 8.16 15.43
C ASP A 33 -1.80 9.15 14.83
N LEU A 34 -2.12 8.99 13.55
CA LEU A 34 -3.09 9.82 12.82
C LEU A 34 -4.56 9.39 13.01
N ASP A 35 -4.87 8.33 13.78
CA ASP A 35 -6.21 7.73 13.88
C ASP A 35 -6.84 7.40 12.51
N ALA A 36 -6.00 7.02 11.54
CA ALA A 36 -6.47 6.70 10.19
C ALA A 36 -7.34 5.42 10.24
N ARG A 37 -8.55 5.46 9.66
CA ARG A 37 -9.48 4.31 9.66
C ARG A 37 -9.41 3.46 8.40
N THR A 38 -9.20 4.08 7.25
CA THR A 38 -9.03 3.40 5.97
C THR A 38 -8.40 4.38 5.01
N GLY A 39 -7.64 3.89 4.04
CA GLY A 39 -7.02 4.75 3.05
C GLY A 39 -6.40 3.93 1.93
N VAL A 40 -5.99 4.64 0.89
CA VAL A 40 -5.15 4.09 -0.17
C VAL A 40 -3.79 4.76 -0.03
N LEU A 41 -2.71 3.98 -0.06
CA LEU A 41 -1.36 4.51 -0.15
C LEU A 41 -0.61 3.88 -1.30
N ASN A 42 0.34 4.62 -1.86
CA ASN A 42 1.26 4.11 -2.84
C ASN A 42 2.36 3.27 -2.17
N CYS A 43 2.84 2.24 -2.87
CA CYS A 43 3.90 1.35 -2.40
C CYS A 43 5.30 1.96 -2.59
N GLU A 44 5.41 3.28 -2.80
CA GLU A 44 6.70 3.96 -2.98
C GLU A 44 7.63 3.77 -1.77
N PHE A 45 7.06 3.53 -0.58
CA PHE A 45 7.79 3.27 0.66
C PHE A 45 8.62 1.96 0.61
N ALA A 46 8.21 0.98 -0.20
CA ALA A 46 8.93 -0.29 -0.37
C ALA A 46 9.94 -0.25 -1.52
N GLY A 47 9.87 0.78 -2.38
CA GLY A 47 10.78 0.97 -3.50
C GLY A 47 10.16 1.75 -4.65
N ASP A 48 10.99 2.50 -5.38
CA ASP A 48 10.58 3.30 -6.55
C ASP A 48 9.94 2.45 -7.65
N ALA A 49 10.28 1.15 -7.71
CA ALA A 49 9.67 0.18 -8.62
C ALA A 49 8.16 -0.03 -8.38
N TYR A 50 7.66 0.27 -7.17
CA TYR A 50 6.26 0.08 -6.78
C TYR A 50 5.49 1.40 -6.65
N ARG A 51 6.05 2.51 -7.14
CA ARG A 51 5.37 3.82 -7.13
C ARG A 51 3.97 3.80 -7.75
N ASN A 52 3.77 3.01 -8.80
CA ASN A 52 2.50 2.87 -9.50
C ASN A 52 1.59 1.81 -8.88
N TRP A 53 2.06 1.13 -7.84
CA TRP A 53 1.25 0.23 -7.05
C TRP A 53 0.70 0.99 -5.86
N THR A 54 -0.56 0.75 -5.58
CA THR A 54 -1.25 1.29 -4.42
C THR A 54 -1.87 0.14 -3.64
N ILE A 55 -1.95 0.30 -2.34
CA ILE A 55 -2.61 -0.63 -1.43
C ILE A 55 -3.72 0.08 -0.70
N THR A 56 -4.88 -0.57 -0.70
CA THR A 56 -6.00 -0.17 0.13
C THR A 56 -5.82 -0.85 1.47
N PHE A 57 -5.74 -0.06 2.53
CA PHE A 57 -5.69 -0.57 3.90
C PHE A 57 -6.92 -0.14 4.67
N LYS A 58 -7.24 -0.94 5.70
CA LYS A 58 -8.33 -0.68 6.61
C LYS A 58 -7.89 -0.99 8.03
N SER A 59 -8.16 -0.07 8.94
CA SER A 59 -8.04 -0.29 10.38
C SER A 59 -9.10 -1.30 10.81
N ARG A 60 -8.64 -2.41 11.40
CA ARG A 60 -9.48 -3.44 11.99
C ARG A 60 -9.08 -3.60 13.45
N GLY A 61 -9.77 -2.88 14.31
CA GLY A 61 -9.52 -2.91 15.76
C GLY A 61 -8.25 -2.16 16.13
N SER A 62 -7.21 -2.89 16.52
CA SER A 62 -5.94 -2.32 17.00
C SER A 62 -4.83 -2.31 15.95
N GLY A 63 -5.09 -2.82 14.75
CA GLY A 63 -4.11 -2.90 13.66
C GLY A 63 -4.71 -2.50 12.32
N PHE A 64 -3.86 -2.50 11.31
CA PHE A 64 -4.26 -2.27 9.93
C PHE A 64 -4.14 -3.56 9.14
N ASP A 65 -5.01 -3.72 8.17
CA ASP A 65 -5.03 -4.86 7.26
C ASP A 65 -5.02 -4.33 5.84
N ILE A 66 -4.20 -4.93 4.98
CA ILE A 66 -4.18 -4.60 3.55
C ILE A 66 -5.30 -5.38 2.89
N VAL A 67 -6.32 -4.65 2.42
CA VAL A 67 -7.53 -5.24 1.84
C VAL A 67 -7.36 -5.52 0.35
N GLU A 68 -6.61 -4.66 -0.35
CA GLU A 68 -6.47 -4.74 -1.81
C GLU A 68 -5.14 -4.15 -2.28
N PHE A 69 -4.62 -4.68 -3.38
CA PHE A 69 -3.46 -4.16 -4.10
C PHE A 69 -3.92 -3.75 -5.50
N GLU A 70 -3.86 -2.47 -5.81
CA GLU A 70 -4.29 -1.91 -7.09
C GLU A 70 -3.11 -1.26 -7.81
N TYR A 71 -2.93 -1.59 -9.09
CA TYR A 71 -1.95 -0.92 -9.94
C TYR A 71 -2.61 0.29 -10.60
N ASP A 72 -2.18 1.47 -10.21
CA ASP A 72 -2.68 2.73 -10.73
C ASP A 72 -1.60 3.38 -11.62
N GLU A 73 -1.80 3.31 -12.94
CA GLU A 73 -0.90 3.91 -13.94
C GLU A 73 -0.79 5.44 -13.82
N GLU A 74 -1.76 6.08 -13.15
CA GLU A 74 -1.81 7.52 -12.97
C GLU A 74 -1.26 7.98 -11.60
N SER A 75 -0.83 7.05 -10.73
CA SER A 75 -0.45 7.30 -9.33
C SER A 75 -1.49 8.13 -8.56
N ARG A 76 -2.78 7.98 -8.83
CA ARG A 76 -3.90 8.56 -8.08
C ARG A 76 -4.11 7.80 -6.76
N GLY A 77 -3.06 7.67 -5.95
CA GLY A 77 -3.19 7.32 -4.55
C GLY A 77 -4.03 8.40 -3.87
N ILE A 78 -5.32 8.14 -3.71
CA ILE A 78 -6.28 9.09 -3.15
C ILE A 78 -5.90 9.35 -1.69
N ALA A 79 -5.76 10.64 -1.39
CA ALA A 79 -5.52 11.18 -0.06
C ALA A 79 -6.45 10.54 0.97
N LEU A 80 -5.90 10.29 2.16
CA LEU A 80 -6.61 9.87 3.37
C LEU A 80 -7.87 10.74 3.57
N ASP A 81 -9.01 10.29 3.07
CA ASP A 81 -10.27 11.01 3.22
C ASP A 81 -10.83 10.66 4.61
N PHE A 82 -10.63 11.60 5.53
CA PHE A 82 -11.27 11.59 6.83
C PHE A 82 -12.77 11.88 6.64
N ASP A 83 -13.60 10.87 6.34
CA ASP A 83 -15.05 11.00 6.55
C ASP A 83 -15.38 10.65 8.01
N GLY A 84 -15.14 11.63 8.88
CA GLY A 84 -15.65 11.69 10.24
C GLY A 84 -16.44 12.98 10.40
N ARG A 85 -17.66 13.03 9.86
CA ARG A 85 -18.61 14.10 10.20
C ARG A 85 -18.96 14.04 11.68
N GLU A 86 -18.89 15.20 12.35
CA GLU A 86 -20.03 15.88 12.97
C GLU A 86 -19.90 17.41 12.82
#